data_AF-C9SQ24-F1
#
_entry.id   AF-C9SQ24-F1
#
_cell.length_a   1.000
_cell.length_b   1.000
_cell.length_c   1.000
_cell.angle_alpha   90.00
_cell.angle_beta   90.00
_cell.angle_gamma   90.00
#
_symmetry.space_group_name_H-M   'P 1'
#
loop_
_entity.id
_entity.type
_entity.pdbx_description
1 polymer ?
#
loop_
_entity_poly.entity_id
_entity_poly.type
_entity_poly.pdbx_seq_one_letter_code
_entity_poly.pdbx_strand_id
1 'polypeptide(L)'
;MASGVRQFPTIKAVRSYVIDGVGAGGDYHNVKGGHWLIDSPISTPSSRWEKYRKSRTSWGINVLGSFFVEIEATDDTLIGGATKDRMDFYCTGPNPPAAKAMGFWGAKVALPYCPDEGHIGLKKNVEYLRAMPESVGPDFPLMVDCYMSLNVSYIIELAKACEDININWWEECLSPDDTDGFEQIKRAHPTKKFTTGEHEYSRYGFRKLVEGRNLDIIQPDVMWLGGLTELLKVSAMAAAYDIPVVPHASGPYSYHFVLSQPNTPFQEYLANSPDGKSVLPVFGDLFLDEPIPNKGFLTAADLDKPGFGLTLNPAARSKLISADRWLNPAPVAALTPAAPEVEAPKAVEAPKEEAAPAAAVAAPAEEAKTNGVNGTTTNGVNGVVHDITAKVQELTTGSAEPVATN
;
A
#
# COMPACT_ATOMS: atom_id res chain seq x y z
N MET A 1 11.37 -1.21 -52.48
CA MET A 1 11.55 -0.47 -51.21
C MET A 1 10.41 -0.90 -50.30
N ALA A 2 10.72 -1.44 -49.11
CA ALA A 2 9.94 -2.40 -48.32
C ALA A 2 8.40 -2.23 -48.32
N SER A 3 7.68 -3.07 -49.07
CA SER A 3 6.20 -3.05 -49.17
C SER A 3 5.53 -4.32 -48.62
N GLY A 4 6.22 -5.07 -47.75
CA GLY A 4 5.76 -6.36 -47.23
C GLY A 4 5.46 -6.40 -45.73
N VAL A 5 5.69 -5.32 -44.99
CA VAL A 5 5.50 -5.28 -43.53
C VAL A 5 4.36 -4.32 -43.20
N ARG A 6 3.43 -4.74 -42.32
CA ARG A 6 2.35 -3.89 -41.81
C ARG A 6 2.97 -2.62 -41.21
N GLN A 7 2.56 -1.45 -41.69
CA GLN A 7 2.92 -0.19 -41.04
C GLN A 7 2.21 -0.14 -39.69
N PHE A 8 2.97 0.12 -38.63
CA PHE A 8 2.47 0.20 -37.27
C PHE A 8 2.34 1.68 -36.87
N PRO A 9 1.29 2.06 -36.14
CA PRO A 9 1.07 3.45 -35.78
C PRO A 9 2.14 3.96 -34.81
N THR A 10 2.44 5.26 -34.89
CA THR A 10 3.20 5.97 -33.88
C THR A 10 2.29 6.60 -32.83
N ILE A 11 2.81 6.78 -31.61
CA ILE A 11 2.14 7.58 -30.56
C ILE A 11 2.07 9.03 -31.03
N LYS A 12 0.87 9.60 -31.00
CA LYS A 12 0.60 10.99 -31.34
C LYS A 12 0.56 11.89 -30.11
N ALA A 13 -0.08 11.43 -29.03
CA ALA A 13 -0.25 12.21 -27.81
C ALA A 13 -0.42 11.30 -26.58
N VAL A 14 -0.06 11.84 -25.42
CA VAL A 14 -0.35 11.27 -24.10
C VAL A 14 -1.06 12.32 -23.28
N ARG A 15 -2.18 11.95 -22.65
CA ARG A 15 -2.97 12.81 -21.77
C ARG A 15 -3.14 12.14 -20.43
N SER A 16 -3.18 12.93 -19.36
CA SER A 16 -3.43 12.43 -18.01
C SER A 16 -4.49 13.25 -17.30
N TYR A 17 -5.27 12.55 -16.49
CA TYR A 17 -6.40 13.10 -15.76
C TYR A 17 -6.38 12.57 -14.33
N VAL A 18 -6.75 13.42 -13.37
CA VAL A 18 -7.15 12.96 -12.04
C VAL A 18 -8.66 12.72 -12.08
N ILE A 19 -9.12 11.65 -11.45
CA ILE A 19 -10.55 11.33 -11.37
C ILE A 19 -11.12 11.98 -10.10
N ASP A 20 -12.08 12.86 -10.28
CA ASP A 20 -12.79 13.54 -9.19
C ASP A 20 -13.76 12.60 -8.45
N GLY A 21 -13.90 12.81 -7.15
CA GLY A 21 -14.78 12.03 -6.28
C GLY A 21 -14.17 10.71 -5.78
N VAL A 22 -15.05 9.75 -5.48
CA VAL A 22 -14.72 8.46 -4.85
C VAL A 22 -15.45 7.32 -5.55
N GLY A 23 -14.95 6.10 -5.42
CA GLY A 23 -15.56 4.88 -5.94
C GLY A 23 -15.49 4.74 -7.46
N ALA A 24 -14.53 5.41 -8.11
CA ALA A 24 -14.26 5.29 -9.54
C ALA A 24 -12.75 5.34 -9.81
N GLY A 25 -12.28 4.50 -10.73
CA GLY A 25 -10.86 4.38 -11.10
C GLY A 25 -10.09 3.35 -10.27
N GLY A 26 -8.75 3.39 -10.39
CA GLY A 26 -7.86 2.35 -9.89
C GLY A 26 -7.51 2.41 -8.40
N ASP A 27 -7.86 3.46 -7.67
CA ASP A 27 -7.69 3.51 -6.21
C ASP A 27 -8.86 2.80 -5.52
N TYR A 28 -8.64 1.53 -5.15
CA TYR A 28 -9.63 0.69 -4.48
C TYR A 28 -10.10 1.25 -3.13
N HIS A 29 -9.27 2.06 -2.47
CA HIS A 29 -9.50 2.51 -1.11
C HIS A 29 -10.13 3.90 -1.05
N ASN A 30 -10.09 4.65 -2.16
CA ASN A 30 -10.81 5.92 -2.30
C ASN A 30 -12.30 5.68 -2.58
N VAL A 31 -13.00 5.18 -1.57
CA VAL A 31 -14.43 4.83 -1.58
C VAL A 31 -15.23 5.65 -0.57
N LYS A 32 -16.56 5.62 -0.69
CA LYS A 32 -17.46 6.29 0.25
C LYS A 32 -17.38 5.65 1.64
N GLY A 33 -17.48 6.47 2.69
CA GLY A 33 -17.60 6.02 4.08
C GLY A 33 -18.75 5.03 4.29
N GLY A 34 -18.55 4.09 5.21
CA GLY A 34 -19.39 2.92 5.47
C GLY A 34 -19.00 1.67 4.68
N HIS A 35 -18.03 1.77 3.75
CA HIS A 35 -17.55 0.63 2.98
C HIS A 35 -16.57 -0.22 3.81
N TRP A 36 -16.70 -1.55 3.76
CA TRP A 36 -15.85 -2.46 4.55
C TRP A 36 -14.35 -2.27 4.31
N LEU A 37 -13.93 -1.98 3.07
CA LEU A 37 -12.55 -1.70 2.68
C LEU A 37 -11.86 -0.63 3.52
N ILE A 38 -12.61 0.30 4.11
CA ILE A 38 -12.05 1.40 4.89
C ILE A 38 -12.56 1.47 6.33
N ASP A 39 -13.79 1.05 6.61
CA ASP A 39 -14.45 1.29 7.91
C ASP A 39 -14.80 0.00 8.69
N SER A 40 -14.43 -1.17 8.17
CA SER A 40 -14.48 -2.41 8.97
C SER A 40 -13.19 -2.60 9.78
N PRO A 41 -13.19 -3.42 10.85
CA PRO A 41 -11.97 -3.78 11.56
C PRO A 41 -10.99 -4.50 10.63
N ILE A 42 -9.90 -3.83 10.28
CA ILE A 42 -8.79 -4.35 9.46
C ILE A 42 -7.49 -3.99 10.18
N SER A 43 -6.65 -4.99 10.42
CA SER A 43 -5.30 -4.82 10.94
C SER A 43 -4.42 -4.19 9.88
N THR A 44 -3.66 -3.16 10.26
CA THR A 44 -2.79 -2.39 9.36
C THR A 44 -1.51 -2.00 10.09
N PRO A 45 -0.45 -1.55 9.39
CA PRO A 45 0.74 -1.01 10.05
C PRO A 45 0.43 0.19 10.98
N SER A 46 -0.65 0.92 10.69
CA SER A 46 -1.11 2.07 11.48
C SER A 46 -1.99 1.69 12.67
N SER A 47 -2.44 0.43 12.78
CA SER A 47 -3.36 -0.02 13.84
C SER A 47 -2.75 0.03 15.24
N ARG A 48 -1.42 0.16 15.36
CA ARG A 48 -0.74 0.39 16.64
C ARG A 48 -1.17 1.67 17.35
N TRP A 49 -1.60 2.67 16.60
CA TRP A 49 -2.11 3.91 17.15
C TRP A 49 -3.64 3.87 17.18
N GLU A 50 -4.24 3.95 18.37
CA GLU A 50 -5.70 3.83 18.55
C GLU A 50 -6.49 4.78 17.65
N LYS A 51 -6.01 6.01 17.48
CA LYS A 51 -6.64 7.03 16.61
C LYS A 51 -6.74 6.61 15.13
N TYR A 52 -5.90 5.66 14.69
CA TYR A 52 -5.81 5.21 13.30
C TYR A 52 -6.40 3.81 13.05
N ARG A 53 -6.83 3.11 14.11
CA ARG A 53 -7.29 1.72 14.03
C ARG A 53 -8.70 1.57 13.47
N LYS A 54 -9.56 2.58 13.65
CA LYS A 54 -10.99 2.48 13.31
C LYS A 54 -11.29 2.58 11.83
N SER A 55 -10.48 3.32 11.08
CA SER A 55 -10.71 3.51 9.65
C SER A 55 -9.39 3.70 8.92
N ARG A 56 -9.24 3.07 7.75
CA ARG A 56 -8.02 3.19 6.94
C ARG A 56 -7.85 4.59 6.34
N THR A 57 -8.94 5.32 6.15
CA THR A 57 -8.90 6.72 5.70
C THR A 57 -8.31 7.66 6.75
N SER A 58 -8.37 7.30 8.04
CA SER A 58 -7.85 8.15 9.13
C SER A 58 -6.33 8.35 9.07
N TRP A 59 -5.59 7.42 8.46
CA TRP A 59 -4.16 7.52 8.21
C TRP A 59 -3.82 7.81 6.73
N GLY A 60 -4.83 8.05 5.90
CA GLY A 60 -4.66 8.53 4.53
C GLY A 60 -4.44 7.45 3.48
N ILE A 61 -5.01 6.25 3.64
CA ILE A 61 -4.91 5.20 2.59
C ILE A 61 -5.38 5.68 1.21
N ASN A 62 -6.37 6.58 1.18
CA ASN A 62 -7.02 7.11 -0.01
C ASN A 62 -6.49 8.49 -0.41
N VAL A 63 -5.33 8.90 0.11
CA VAL A 63 -4.81 10.27 -0.07
C VAL A 63 -4.47 10.58 -1.53
N LEU A 64 -4.15 9.57 -2.33
CA LEU A 64 -3.74 9.72 -3.72
C LEU A 64 -4.95 9.89 -4.65
N GLY A 65 -5.98 9.05 -4.48
CA GLY A 65 -7.07 8.94 -5.43
C GLY A 65 -6.65 8.26 -6.74
N SER A 66 -7.53 8.32 -7.73
CA SER A 66 -7.33 7.66 -9.03
C SER A 66 -6.85 8.66 -10.09
N PHE A 67 -6.00 8.20 -11.01
CA PHE A 67 -5.67 8.92 -12.24
C PHE A 67 -5.91 8.04 -13.47
N PHE A 68 -6.11 8.66 -14.63
CA PHE A 68 -6.37 8.01 -15.90
C PHE A 68 -5.41 8.53 -16.97
N VAL A 69 -4.86 7.63 -17.78
CA VAL A 69 -3.93 7.96 -18.87
C VAL A 69 -4.54 7.54 -20.19
N GLU A 70 -4.63 8.47 -21.13
CA GLU A 70 -4.97 8.18 -22.53
C GLU A 70 -3.71 8.26 -23.39
N ILE A 71 -3.47 7.23 -24.20
CA ILE A 71 -2.44 7.22 -25.24
C ILE A 71 -3.17 7.14 -26.59
N GLU A 72 -2.98 8.16 -27.43
CA GLU A 72 -3.55 8.20 -28.78
C GLU A 72 -2.49 7.76 -29.79
N ALA A 73 -2.77 6.65 -30.49
CA ALA A 73 -1.99 6.18 -31.62
C ALA A 73 -2.54 6.73 -32.94
N THR A 74 -1.85 6.44 -34.05
CA THR A 74 -2.31 6.74 -35.41
C THR A 74 -3.24 5.66 -36.00
N ASP A 75 -3.40 4.50 -35.34
CA ASP A 75 -4.39 3.44 -35.61
C ASP A 75 -4.68 2.57 -34.36
N ASP A 76 -5.66 1.65 -34.44
CA ASP A 76 -6.20 0.83 -33.33
C ASP A 76 -5.67 -0.63 -33.28
N THR A 77 -4.50 -0.91 -32.68
CA THR A 77 -3.93 -2.29 -32.66
C THR A 77 -3.58 -2.84 -31.26
N LEU A 78 -3.61 -4.19 -31.08
CA LEU A 78 -3.59 -4.92 -29.79
C LEU A 78 -2.75 -6.22 -29.81
N ILE A 79 -2.46 -6.78 -28.61
CA ILE A 79 -1.60 -7.97 -28.38
C ILE A 79 -2.21 -9.02 -27.42
N GLY A 80 -1.87 -10.29 -27.66
CA GLY A 80 -1.91 -11.40 -26.68
C GLY A 80 -3.15 -12.30 -26.72
N GLY A 81 -2.99 -13.58 -27.08
CA GLY A 81 -4.06 -14.59 -27.07
C GLY A 81 -4.28 -15.25 -25.69
N ALA A 82 -5.30 -16.10 -25.58
CA ALA A 82 -5.64 -16.83 -24.35
C ALA A 82 -4.95 -18.22 -24.29
N THR A 83 -4.52 -18.66 -23.10
CA THR A 83 -3.97 -20.02 -22.85
C THR A 83 -4.90 -20.93 -22.06
N LYS A 84 -6.02 -20.40 -21.57
CA LYS A 84 -7.11 -21.15 -20.93
C LYS A 84 -8.45 -20.51 -21.31
N ASP A 85 -9.50 -21.32 -21.39
CA ASP A 85 -10.84 -20.86 -21.83
C ASP A 85 -11.67 -20.27 -20.68
N ARG A 86 -11.28 -20.56 -19.43
CA ARG A 86 -11.97 -20.16 -18.20
C ARG A 86 -10.96 -19.75 -17.12
N MET A 87 -11.31 -18.72 -16.37
CA MET A 87 -10.62 -18.23 -15.19
C MET A 87 -11.57 -18.25 -14.00
N ASP A 88 -11.24 -19.05 -13.00
CA ASP A 88 -11.98 -19.12 -11.74
C ASP A 88 -11.47 -18.09 -10.74
N PHE A 89 -12.39 -17.56 -9.93
CA PHE A 89 -12.11 -16.50 -8.97
C PHE A 89 -12.32 -16.96 -7.53
N TYR A 90 -11.48 -16.48 -6.62
CA TYR A 90 -11.84 -16.36 -5.21
C TYR A 90 -12.27 -14.91 -4.91
N CYS A 91 -13.03 -14.71 -3.85
CA CYS A 91 -13.55 -13.39 -3.48
C CYS A 91 -12.94 -12.89 -2.16
N THR A 92 -12.37 -11.70 -2.17
CA THR A 92 -11.82 -11.03 -0.99
C THR A 92 -12.87 -10.09 -0.41
N GLY A 93 -13.30 -10.35 0.82
CA GLY A 93 -14.31 -9.55 1.48
C GLY A 93 -14.79 -10.13 2.82
N PRO A 94 -15.62 -9.39 3.56
CA PRO A 94 -16.04 -9.76 4.91
C PRO A 94 -17.11 -10.87 4.93
N ASN A 95 -17.60 -11.34 3.77
CA ASN A 95 -18.75 -12.25 3.69
C ASN A 95 -18.45 -13.54 2.89
N PRO A 96 -17.70 -14.50 3.46
CA PRO A 96 -17.47 -15.80 2.84
C PRO A 96 -18.74 -16.56 2.40
N PRO A 97 -19.87 -16.53 3.14
CA PRO A 97 -21.12 -17.14 2.67
C PRO A 97 -21.64 -16.56 1.36
N ALA A 98 -21.58 -15.23 1.19
CA ALA A 98 -21.97 -14.58 -0.06
C ALA A 98 -21.03 -14.99 -1.20
N ALA A 99 -19.72 -15.01 -0.96
CA ALA A 99 -18.75 -15.49 -1.95
C ALA A 99 -19.06 -16.92 -2.41
N LYS A 100 -19.27 -17.83 -1.47
CA LYS A 100 -19.65 -19.22 -1.77
C LYS A 100 -20.95 -19.30 -2.57
N ALA A 101 -21.97 -18.54 -2.18
CA ALA A 101 -23.27 -18.52 -2.86
C ALA A 101 -23.20 -17.96 -4.29
N MET A 102 -22.27 -17.03 -4.55
CA MET A 102 -22.02 -16.44 -5.87
C MET A 102 -21.13 -17.32 -6.77
N GLY A 103 -20.66 -18.47 -6.27
CA GLY A 103 -19.91 -19.46 -7.06
C GLY A 103 -18.39 -19.24 -7.08
N PHE A 104 -17.85 -18.32 -6.28
CA PHE A 104 -16.41 -18.20 -6.07
C PHE A 104 -15.87 -19.47 -5.43
N TRP A 105 -14.67 -19.91 -5.82
CA TRP A 105 -14.13 -21.19 -5.34
C TRP A 105 -13.62 -21.10 -3.89
N GLY A 106 -13.36 -19.89 -3.37
CA GLY A 106 -12.90 -19.63 -2.01
C GLY A 106 -13.15 -18.18 -1.60
N ALA A 107 -12.87 -17.84 -0.34
CA ALA A 107 -12.95 -16.48 0.16
C ALA A 107 -11.73 -16.07 0.98
N LYS A 108 -11.27 -14.83 0.78
CA LYS A 108 -10.23 -14.21 1.61
C LYS A 108 -10.84 -13.14 2.51
N VAL A 109 -10.53 -13.19 3.79
CA VAL A 109 -11.03 -12.28 4.84
C VAL A 109 -9.92 -11.39 5.36
N ALA A 110 -10.23 -10.17 5.76
CA ALA A 110 -9.25 -9.27 6.38
C ALA A 110 -9.12 -9.58 7.87
N LEU A 111 -7.89 -9.73 8.35
CA LEU A 111 -7.59 -9.94 9.76
C LEU A 111 -7.93 -8.67 10.57
N PRO A 112 -8.73 -8.74 11.64
CA PRO A 112 -9.25 -7.54 12.29
C PRO A 112 -8.32 -6.87 13.29
N TYR A 113 -7.44 -7.63 13.98
CA TYR A 113 -6.65 -7.10 15.11
C TYR A 113 -5.14 -7.25 14.89
N CYS A 114 -4.38 -6.25 15.36
CA CYS A 114 -2.93 -6.14 15.16
C CYS A 114 -2.10 -6.66 16.36
N PRO A 115 -0.77 -6.85 16.22
CA PRO A 115 0.07 -7.32 17.30
C PRO A 115 0.08 -6.43 18.56
N ASP A 116 -0.04 -5.11 18.38
CA ASP A 116 -0.10 -4.13 19.47
C ASP A 116 -1.38 -4.27 20.35
N GLU A 117 -2.33 -5.12 19.95
CA GLU A 117 -3.49 -5.51 20.77
C GLU A 117 -3.23 -6.76 21.63
N GLY A 118 -2.00 -7.30 21.57
CA GLY A 118 -1.49 -8.38 22.40
C GLY A 118 -2.28 -9.68 22.31
N HIS A 119 -2.20 -10.51 23.35
CA HIS A 119 -2.92 -11.79 23.40
C HIS A 119 -4.45 -11.64 23.39
N ILE A 120 -4.99 -10.47 23.78
CA ILE A 120 -6.43 -10.20 23.66
C ILE A 120 -6.80 -10.07 22.18
N GLY A 121 -6.06 -9.28 21.40
CA GLY A 121 -6.25 -9.19 19.96
C GLY A 121 -6.07 -10.54 19.26
N LEU A 122 -5.06 -11.32 19.66
CA LEU A 122 -4.83 -12.66 19.11
C LEU A 122 -6.03 -13.59 19.34
N LYS A 123 -6.55 -13.65 20.58
CA LYS A 123 -7.73 -14.48 20.88
C LYS A 123 -8.94 -14.06 20.05
N LYS A 124 -9.18 -12.76 19.89
CA LYS A 124 -10.27 -12.25 19.05
C LYS A 124 -10.08 -12.58 17.57
N ASN A 125 -8.85 -12.52 17.05
CA ASN A 125 -8.54 -12.99 15.70
C ASN A 125 -8.86 -14.48 15.54
N VAL A 126 -8.45 -15.31 16.50
CA VAL A 126 -8.75 -16.75 16.48
C VAL A 126 -10.26 -17.01 16.54
N GLU A 127 -10.99 -16.34 17.42
CA GLU A 127 -12.46 -16.42 17.51
C GLU A 127 -13.13 -16.00 16.18
N TYR A 128 -12.68 -14.88 15.60
CA TYR A 128 -13.16 -14.40 14.30
C TYR A 128 -12.96 -15.43 13.19
N LEU A 129 -11.77 -16.03 13.10
CA LEU A 129 -11.46 -17.03 12.08
C LEU A 129 -12.20 -18.36 12.33
N ARG A 130 -12.40 -18.78 13.59
CA ARG A 130 -13.13 -20.02 13.93
C ARG A 130 -14.61 -19.95 13.57
N ALA A 131 -15.20 -18.76 13.58
CA ALA A 131 -16.59 -18.57 13.17
C ALA A 131 -16.80 -18.76 11.66
N MET A 132 -15.73 -18.74 10.84
CA MET A 132 -15.87 -18.79 9.39
C MET A 132 -16.24 -20.18 8.86
N PRO A 133 -15.54 -21.29 9.20
CA PRO A 133 -15.95 -22.62 8.75
C PRO A 133 -17.38 -22.99 9.15
N GLU A 134 -17.89 -22.48 10.29
CA GLU A 134 -19.30 -22.67 10.67
C GLU A 134 -20.27 -22.07 9.65
N SER A 135 -19.87 -20.98 8.97
CA SER A 135 -20.69 -20.25 8.01
C SER A 135 -20.62 -20.79 6.57
N VAL A 136 -19.52 -21.46 6.20
CA VAL A 136 -19.26 -21.94 4.82
C VAL A 136 -19.03 -23.45 4.71
N GLY A 137 -18.99 -24.18 5.81
CA GLY A 137 -18.63 -25.60 5.88
C GLY A 137 -17.10 -25.83 5.85
N PRO A 138 -16.66 -27.06 6.17
CA PRO A 138 -15.25 -27.38 6.39
C PRO A 138 -14.39 -27.42 5.11
N ASP A 139 -15.02 -27.58 3.94
CA ASP A 139 -14.32 -27.78 2.66
C ASP A 139 -14.17 -26.50 1.85
N PHE A 140 -14.85 -25.41 2.22
CA PHE A 140 -14.78 -24.15 1.47
C PHE A 140 -13.45 -23.44 1.82
N PRO A 141 -12.57 -23.20 0.84
CA PRO A 141 -11.27 -22.56 1.08
C PRO A 141 -11.42 -21.16 1.68
N LEU A 142 -10.75 -20.96 2.81
CA LEU A 142 -10.66 -19.69 3.52
C LEU A 142 -9.21 -19.22 3.56
N MET A 143 -9.00 -17.95 3.22
CA MET A 143 -7.69 -17.30 3.21
C MET A 143 -7.74 -16.08 4.14
N VAL A 144 -6.59 -15.68 4.68
CA VAL A 144 -6.51 -14.57 5.63
C VAL A 144 -5.55 -13.50 5.15
N ASP A 145 -6.07 -12.33 4.86
CA ASP A 145 -5.31 -11.13 4.51
C ASP A 145 -4.89 -10.36 5.78
N CYS A 146 -3.61 -10.08 5.92
CA CYS A 146 -3.05 -9.42 7.10
C CYS A 146 -2.58 -7.99 6.82
N TYR A 147 -2.69 -7.50 5.58
CA TYR A 147 -2.29 -6.16 5.13
C TYR A 147 -1.02 -5.63 5.82
N MET A 148 0.10 -6.34 5.63
CA MET A 148 1.45 -6.03 6.11
C MET A 148 1.57 -5.66 7.61
N SER A 149 0.63 -6.10 8.43
CA SER A 149 0.44 -5.56 9.79
C SER A 149 1.10 -6.36 10.91
N LEU A 150 1.58 -7.57 10.63
CA LEU A 150 2.09 -8.48 11.66
C LEU A 150 3.62 -8.45 11.72
N ASN A 151 4.15 -9.24 12.65
CA ASN A 151 5.56 -9.57 12.77
C ASN A 151 5.73 -11.08 12.85
N VAL A 152 6.96 -11.57 12.64
CA VAL A 152 7.30 -13.00 12.60
C VAL A 152 6.76 -13.76 13.82
N SER A 153 6.99 -13.26 15.04
CA SER A 153 6.55 -13.92 16.26
C SER A 153 5.03 -14.06 16.35
N TYR A 154 4.30 -12.99 16.03
CA TYR A 154 2.85 -12.95 16.12
C TYR A 154 2.18 -13.87 15.10
N ILE A 155 2.63 -13.88 13.83
CA ILE A 155 2.06 -14.79 12.82
C ILE A 155 2.37 -16.25 13.14
N ILE A 156 3.53 -16.55 13.73
CA ILE A 156 3.84 -17.92 14.19
C ILE A 156 2.86 -18.36 15.29
N GLU A 157 2.57 -17.50 16.27
CA GLU A 157 1.62 -17.81 17.34
C GLU A 157 0.18 -17.93 16.81
N LEU A 158 -0.24 -16.99 15.96
CA LEU A 158 -1.58 -16.97 15.36
C LEU A 158 -1.83 -18.18 14.47
N ALA A 159 -0.91 -18.50 13.55
CA ALA A 159 -1.05 -19.64 12.66
C ALA A 159 -1.07 -20.98 13.43
N LYS A 160 -0.36 -21.06 14.57
CA LYS A 160 -0.44 -22.21 15.48
C LYS A 160 -1.79 -22.29 16.18
N ALA A 161 -2.32 -21.15 16.64
CA ALA A 161 -3.60 -21.10 17.34
C ALA A 161 -4.82 -21.40 16.44
N CYS A 162 -4.63 -21.31 15.12
CA CYS A 162 -5.63 -21.57 14.08
C CYS A 162 -5.41 -22.90 13.32
N GLU A 163 -4.62 -23.85 13.86
CA GLU A 163 -4.35 -25.14 13.20
C GLU A 163 -5.60 -25.97 12.91
N ASP A 164 -6.65 -25.77 13.70
CA ASP A 164 -7.95 -26.43 13.54
C ASP A 164 -8.83 -25.87 12.41
N ILE A 165 -8.49 -24.70 11.86
CA ILE A 165 -9.36 -23.92 10.95
C ILE A 165 -9.06 -24.21 9.46
N ASN A 166 -8.05 -25.05 9.16
CA ASN A 166 -7.61 -25.39 7.79
C ASN A 166 -7.54 -24.18 6.84
N ILE A 167 -6.93 -23.08 7.32
CA ILE A 167 -6.69 -21.88 6.51
C ILE A 167 -5.85 -22.24 5.29
N ASN A 168 -6.34 -21.91 4.09
CA ASN A 168 -5.71 -22.28 2.82
C ASN A 168 -4.37 -21.54 2.63
N TRP A 169 -4.33 -20.24 2.90
CA TRP A 169 -3.10 -19.44 3.00
C TRP A 169 -3.25 -18.22 3.91
N TRP A 170 -2.09 -17.72 4.37
CA TRP A 170 -1.94 -16.43 5.04
C TRP A 170 -1.26 -15.44 4.11
N GLU A 171 -1.85 -14.26 3.96
CA GLU A 171 -1.44 -13.26 2.99
C GLU A 171 -0.90 -12.01 3.66
N GLU A 172 0.20 -11.53 3.09
CA GLU A 172 0.88 -10.29 3.45
C GLU A 172 1.03 -10.11 4.98
N CYS A 173 1.52 -11.15 5.65
CA CYS A 173 1.66 -11.15 7.10
C CYS A 173 2.66 -10.10 7.58
N LEU A 174 3.74 -9.87 6.85
CA LEU A 174 4.84 -9.00 7.24
C LEU A 174 4.84 -7.72 6.39
N SER A 175 5.55 -6.70 6.88
CA SER A 175 5.94 -5.56 6.04
C SER A 175 6.65 -6.04 4.77
N PRO A 176 6.43 -5.40 3.60
CA PRO A 176 7.19 -5.71 2.38
C PRO A 176 8.71 -5.61 2.58
N ASP A 177 9.15 -4.80 3.54
CA ASP A 177 10.57 -4.64 3.91
C ASP A 177 11.17 -5.86 4.62
N ASP A 178 10.36 -6.80 5.13
CA ASP A 178 10.82 -7.98 5.90
C ASP A 178 10.41 -9.29 5.22
N THR A 179 10.61 -9.39 3.90
CA THR A 179 10.37 -10.64 3.18
C THR A 179 11.34 -11.76 3.59
N ASP A 180 12.53 -11.41 4.08
CA ASP A 180 13.46 -12.37 4.69
C ASP A 180 12.86 -13.09 5.92
N GLY A 181 11.93 -12.44 6.64
CA GLY A 181 11.20 -13.01 7.77
C GLY A 181 10.38 -14.26 7.42
N PHE A 182 9.99 -14.46 6.15
CA PHE A 182 9.27 -15.66 5.72
C PHE A 182 10.09 -16.95 5.87
N GLU A 183 11.43 -16.89 5.86
CA GLU A 183 12.25 -18.07 6.17
C GLU A 183 12.00 -18.56 7.62
N GLN A 184 11.87 -17.63 8.56
CA GLN A 184 11.59 -17.95 9.96
C GLN A 184 10.17 -18.51 10.13
N ILE A 185 9.21 -17.94 9.41
CA ILE A 185 7.82 -18.40 9.40
C ILE A 185 7.74 -19.82 8.82
N LYS A 186 8.37 -20.08 7.67
CA LYS A 186 8.40 -21.41 7.04
C LYS A 186 9.13 -22.44 7.91
N ARG A 187 10.17 -22.05 8.65
CA ARG A 187 10.82 -22.93 9.63
C ARG A 187 9.86 -23.37 10.75
N ALA A 188 8.98 -22.48 11.20
CA ALA A 188 7.98 -22.79 12.23
C ALA A 188 6.76 -23.54 11.67
N HIS A 189 6.31 -23.20 10.46
CA HIS A 189 5.10 -23.71 9.82
C HIS A 189 5.36 -24.18 8.37
N PRO A 190 6.19 -25.22 8.15
CA PRO A 190 6.63 -25.62 6.81
C PRO A 190 5.50 -26.17 5.93
N THR A 191 4.39 -26.59 6.53
CA THR A 191 3.23 -27.16 5.82
C THR A 191 2.13 -26.16 5.51
N LYS A 192 2.23 -24.91 6.02
CA LYS A 192 1.25 -23.85 5.79
C LYS A 192 1.67 -22.99 4.61
N LYS A 193 0.69 -22.46 3.88
CA LYS A 193 0.94 -21.57 2.74
C LYS A 193 1.01 -20.11 3.18
N PHE A 194 1.99 -19.39 2.65
CA PHE A 194 2.22 -17.97 2.86
C PHE A 194 2.40 -17.28 1.51
N THR A 195 1.82 -16.09 1.40
CA THR A 195 1.71 -15.34 0.14
C THR A 195 1.92 -13.85 0.41
N THR A 196 2.45 -13.11 -0.57
CA THR A 196 2.67 -11.65 -0.49
C THR A 196 3.01 -11.09 -1.87
N GLY A 197 3.14 -9.78 -1.98
CA GLY A 197 3.74 -9.11 -3.13
C GLY A 197 2.93 -7.96 -3.70
N GLU A 198 1.74 -7.64 -3.19
CA GLU A 198 0.95 -6.53 -3.72
C GLU A 198 1.71 -5.19 -3.59
N HIS A 199 2.42 -4.99 -2.46
CA HIS A 199 3.29 -3.83 -2.23
C HIS A 199 4.77 -4.06 -2.60
N GLU A 200 5.08 -5.00 -3.50
CA GLU A 200 6.42 -5.19 -4.06
C GLU A 200 6.49 -4.73 -5.52
N TYR A 201 7.66 -4.29 -5.98
CA TYR A 201 7.82 -3.60 -7.26
C TYR A 201 9.00 -4.15 -8.07
N SER A 202 8.85 -4.11 -9.40
CA SER A 202 9.84 -4.52 -10.40
C SER A 202 10.27 -5.99 -10.33
N ARG A 203 10.89 -6.51 -11.40
CA ARG A 203 11.47 -7.86 -11.38
C ARG A 203 12.55 -8.07 -10.31
N TYR A 204 13.20 -6.99 -9.84
CA TYR A 204 14.28 -7.10 -8.85
C TYR A 204 13.74 -7.34 -7.44
N GLY A 205 12.63 -6.68 -7.08
CA GLY A 205 11.91 -6.95 -5.83
C GLY A 205 11.34 -8.37 -5.84
N PHE A 206 10.54 -8.71 -6.86
CA PHE A 206 9.96 -10.06 -6.97
C PHE A 206 10.99 -11.20 -7.05
N ARG A 207 12.23 -10.94 -7.50
CA ARG A 207 13.29 -11.93 -7.46
C ARG A 207 13.57 -12.39 -6.02
N LYS A 208 13.55 -11.46 -5.05
CA LYS A 208 13.75 -11.76 -3.63
C LYS A 208 12.66 -12.68 -3.07
N LEU A 209 11.41 -12.51 -3.52
CA LEU A 209 10.28 -13.35 -3.10
C LEU A 209 10.37 -14.78 -3.68
N VAL A 210 10.97 -14.94 -4.86
CA VAL A 210 11.17 -16.25 -5.51
C VAL A 210 12.37 -17.01 -4.92
N GLU A 211 13.43 -16.28 -4.57
CA GLU A 211 14.62 -16.85 -3.92
C GLU A 211 14.24 -17.62 -2.63
N GLY A 212 14.77 -18.84 -2.47
CA GLY A 212 14.48 -19.69 -1.31
C GLY A 212 13.10 -20.37 -1.30
N ARG A 213 12.16 -19.97 -2.17
CA ARG A 213 10.81 -20.56 -2.30
C ARG A 213 10.03 -20.60 -0.98
N ASN A 214 10.20 -19.57 -0.16
CA ASN A 214 9.50 -19.43 1.13
C ASN A 214 8.07 -18.91 1.00
N LEU A 215 7.66 -18.51 -0.21
CA LEU A 215 6.32 -18.04 -0.55
C LEU A 215 5.70 -18.98 -1.58
N ASP A 216 4.46 -19.40 -1.33
CA ASP A 216 3.76 -20.38 -2.16
C ASP A 216 3.09 -19.74 -3.37
N ILE A 217 2.77 -18.45 -3.30
CA ILE A 217 2.18 -17.62 -4.36
C ILE A 217 2.77 -16.21 -4.22
N ILE A 218 3.09 -15.56 -5.34
CA ILE A 218 3.42 -14.13 -5.39
C ILE A 218 2.28 -13.33 -6.03
N GLN A 219 1.97 -12.15 -5.48
CA GLN A 219 0.71 -11.44 -5.74
C GLN A 219 0.90 -9.98 -6.20
N PRO A 220 1.61 -9.72 -7.30
CA PRO A 220 1.80 -8.36 -7.81
C PRO A 220 0.48 -7.68 -8.18
N ASP A 221 0.31 -6.40 -7.87
CA ASP A 221 -0.69 -5.57 -8.54
C ASP A 221 -0.13 -5.04 -9.87
N VAL A 222 -0.82 -5.32 -10.98
CA VAL A 222 -0.35 -4.94 -12.34
C VAL A 222 -0.26 -3.43 -12.55
N MET A 223 -1.09 -2.65 -11.84
CA MET A 223 -1.08 -1.19 -11.91
C MET A 223 0.03 -0.59 -11.04
N TRP A 224 0.64 -1.36 -10.14
CA TRP A 224 1.63 -0.87 -9.18
C TRP A 224 3.05 -1.34 -9.48
N LEU A 225 3.27 -2.64 -9.75
CA LEU A 225 4.63 -3.21 -9.81
C LEU A 225 5.52 -2.65 -10.93
N GLY A 226 4.91 -2.03 -11.96
CA GLY A 226 5.60 -1.58 -13.18
C GLY A 226 4.88 -1.91 -14.50
N GLY A 227 3.62 -2.38 -14.45
CA GLY A 227 2.81 -2.65 -15.64
C GLY A 227 2.96 -4.06 -16.22
N LEU A 228 2.12 -4.38 -17.21
CA LEU A 228 2.07 -5.70 -17.86
C LEU A 228 3.41 -6.15 -18.44
N THR A 229 4.17 -5.22 -19.03
CA THR A 229 5.51 -5.50 -19.59
C THR A 229 6.49 -6.01 -18.54
N GLU A 230 6.39 -5.53 -17.30
CA GLU A 230 7.25 -6.00 -16.20
C GLU A 230 6.69 -7.26 -15.55
N LEU A 231 5.36 -7.35 -15.42
CA LEU A 231 4.68 -8.53 -14.90
C LEU A 231 4.95 -9.80 -15.71
N LEU A 232 5.03 -9.70 -17.04
CA LEU A 232 5.43 -10.82 -17.90
C LEU A 232 6.82 -11.38 -17.54
N LYS A 233 7.77 -10.52 -17.14
CA LYS A 233 9.11 -10.95 -16.72
C LYS A 233 9.09 -11.58 -15.33
N VAL A 234 8.32 -10.99 -14.40
CA VAL A 234 8.11 -11.53 -13.05
C VAL A 234 7.52 -12.94 -13.14
N SER A 235 6.48 -13.13 -13.97
CA SER A 235 5.86 -14.43 -14.16
C SER A 235 6.76 -15.44 -14.84
N ALA A 236 7.51 -15.05 -15.87
CA ALA A 236 8.50 -15.94 -16.48
C ALA A 236 9.56 -16.42 -15.46
N MET A 237 10.02 -15.53 -14.59
CA MET A 237 10.95 -15.89 -13.51
C MET A 237 10.31 -16.83 -12.49
N ALA A 238 9.10 -16.56 -12.02
CA ALA A 238 8.38 -17.43 -11.08
C ALA A 238 8.04 -18.80 -11.70
N ALA A 239 7.69 -18.84 -12.99
CA ALA A 239 7.39 -20.05 -13.72
C ALA A 239 8.59 -21.01 -13.78
N ALA A 240 9.82 -20.48 -13.84
CA ALA A 240 11.03 -21.31 -13.78
C ALA A 240 11.23 -22.05 -12.43
N TYR A 241 10.48 -21.66 -11.40
CA TYR A 241 10.47 -22.27 -10.07
C TYR A 241 9.14 -22.93 -9.71
N ASP A 242 8.23 -23.06 -10.69
CA ASP A 242 6.87 -23.56 -10.53
C ASP A 242 6.06 -22.77 -9.47
N ILE A 243 6.39 -21.49 -9.27
CA ILE A 243 5.67 -20.62 -8.32
C ILE A 243 4.50 -19.96 -9.06
N PRO A 244 3.26 -20.13 -8.57
CA PRO A 244 2.11 -19.42 -9.08
C PRO A 244 2.21 -17.91 -8.91
N VAL A 245 1.73 -17.18 -9.91
CA VAL A 245 1.47 -15.74 -9.85
C VAL A 245 -0.03 -15.53 -9.84
N VAL A 246 -0.54 -14.89 -8.80
CA VAL A 246 -1.97 -14.55 -8.70
C VAL A 246 -2.05 -13.07 -8.38
N PRO A 247 -2.18 -12.21 -9.41
CA PRO A 247 -2.16 -10.77 -9.20
C PRO A 247 -3.22 -10.31 -8.20
N HIS A 248 -2.86 -9.31 -7.39
CA HIS A 248 -3.83 -8.54 -6.61
C HIS A 248 -4.91 -7.97 -7.54
N ALA A 249 -6.15 -7.87 -7.06
CA ALA A 249 -7.35 -7.66 -7.88
C ALA A 249 -7.37 -6.35 -8.72
N SER A 250 -6.77 -6.38 -9.92
CA SER A 250 -6.66 -5.21 -10.81
C SER A 250 -7.61 -5.24 -12.02
N GLY A 251 -8.81 -5.80 -11.88
CA GLY A 251 -9.80 -5.83 -12.96
C GLY A 251 -9.27 -6.45 -14.26
N PRO A 252 -9.80 -6.05 -15.44
CA PRO A 252 -9.35 -6.57 -16.74
C PRO A 252 -7.84 -6.54 -17.00
N TYR A 253 -7.09 -5.63 -16.37
CA TYR A 253 -5.62 -5.60 -16.49
C TYR A 253 -4.99 -6.90 -15.99
N SER A 254 -5.51 -7.45 -14.90
CA SER A 254 -5.09 -8.76 -14.36
C SER A 254 -5.74 -9.93 -15.11
N TYR A 255 -6.99 -9.78 -15.58
CA TYR A 255 -7.75 -10.88 -16.20
C TYR A 255 -7.09 -11.38 -17.50
N HIS A 256 -6.74 -10.46 -18.40
CA HIS A 256 -6.03 -10.80 -19.64
C HIS A 256 -4.69 -11.47 -19.37
N PHE A 257 -3.99 -11.05 -18.32
CA PHE A 257 -2.73 -11.64 -17.90
C PHE A 257 -2.93 -13.07 -17.36
N VAL A 258 -3.85 -13.26 -16.41
CA VAL A 258 -4.09 -14.58 -15.80
C VAL A 258 -4.58 -15.60 -16.82
N LEU A 259 -5.41 -15.20 -17.80
CA LEU A 259 -5.83 -16.09 -18.88
C LEU A 259 -4.70 -16.49 -19.84
N SER A 260 -3.56 -15.80 -19.86
CA SER A 260 -2.50 -16.02 -20.85
C SER A 260 -1.25 -16.72 -20.31
N GLN A 261 -1.01 -16.74 -19.00
CA GLN A 261 0.23 -17.35 -18.46
C GLN A 261 0.08 -18.81 -18.02
N PRO A 262 1.18 -19.60 -18.02
CA PRO A 262 1.15 -21.01 -17.60
C PRO A 262 1.09 -21.20 -16.08
N ASN A 263 1.58 -20.24 -15.29
CA ASN A 263 1.64 -20.31 -13.82
C ASN A 263 0.64 -19.36 -13.14
N THR A 264 -0.48 -19.05 -13.78
CA THR A 264 -1.56 -18.20 -13.24
C THR A 264 -2.85 -19.03 -13.11
N PRO A 265 -3.03 -19.75 -11.99
CA PRO A 265 -4.06 -20.79 -11.87
C PRO A 265 -5.49 -20.25 -11.70
N PHE A 266 -5.65 -19.08 -11.07
CA PHE A 266 -6.92 -18.45 -10.74
C PHE A 266 -6.71 -16.94 -10.53
N GLN A 267 -7.79 -16.21 -10.29
CA GLN A 267 -7.77 -14.76 -10.09
C GLN A 267 -8.45 -14.33 -8.78
N GLU A 268 -8.01 -13.21 -8.23
CA GLU A 268 -8.69 -12.52 -7.13
C GLU A 268 -9.83 -11.62 -7.64
N TYR A 269 -10.94 -11.61 -6.90
CA TYR A 269 -11.93 -10.54 -6.96
C TYR A 269 -12.04 -9.81 -5.62
N LEU A 270 -11.78 -8.50 -5.60
CA LEU A 270 -12.00 -7.69 -4.39
C LEU A 270 -13.47 -7.26 -4.33
N ALA A 271 -14.21 -7.74 -3.32
CA ALA A 271 -15.61 -7.41 -3.13
C ALA A 271 -15.76 -5.90 -2.89
N ASN A 272 -16.25 -5.20 -3.88
CA ASN A 272 -16.39 -3.75 -3.88
C ASN A 272 -17.84 -3.29 -3.66
N SER A 273 -18.73 -4.20 -3.26
CA SER A 273 -19.96 -3.80 -2.59
C SER A 273 -19.64 -3.37 -1.16
N PRO A 274 -20.29 -2.31 -0.63
CA PRO A 274 -19.98 -1.80 0.71
C PRO A 274 -20.05 -2.83 1.83
N ASP A 275 -20.94 -3.84 1.70
CA ASP A 275 -21.16 -4.91 2.66
C ASP A 275 -20.47 -6.25 2.28
N GLY A 276 -19.79 -6.30 1.14
CA GLY A 276 -19.13 -7.50 0.61
C GLY A 276 -20.07 -8.62 0.18
N LYS A 277 -21.35 -8.35 -0.10
CA LYS A 277 -22.35 -9.37 -0.47
C LYS A 277 -22.71 -9.43 -1.95
N SER A 278 -22.19 -8.52 -2.78
CA SER A 278 -22.42 -8.52 -4.22
C SER A 278 -21.16 -8.15 -5.00
N VAL A 279 -21.21 -8.41 -6.30
CA VAL A 279 -20.12 -8.16 -7.25
C VAL A 279 -20.47 -6.88 -8.04
N LEU A 280 -19.66 -5.82 -7.94
CA LEU A 280 -19.84 -4.54 -8.66
C LEU A 280 -18.58 -4.24 -9.50
N PRO A 281 -18.57 -3.38 -10.52
CA PRO A 281 -17.35 -3.10 -11.31
C PRO A 281 -16.18 -2.60 -10.44
N VAL A 282 -15.00 -3.21 -10.53
CA VAL A 282 -13.80 -2.87 -9.74
C VAL A 282 -13.48 -1.38 -9.88
N PHE A 283 -13.61 -0.83 -11.07
CA PHE A 283 -13.31 0.59 -11.35
C PHE A 283 -14.54 1.51 -11.27
N GLY A 284 -15.63 1.03 -10.67
CA GLY A 284 -16.85 1.80 -10.44
C GLY A 284 -17.54 2.23 -11.73
N ASP A 285 -17.93 3.49 -11.81
CA ASP A 285 -18.63 4.05 -12.97
C ASP A 285 -17.69 4.65 -14.04
N LEU A 286 -16.36 4.41 -13.93
CA LEU A 286 -15.38 4.90 -14.90
C LEU A 286 -15.57 4.27 -16.28
N PHE A 287 -15.93 2.98 -16.34
CA PHE A 287 -16.12 2.24 -17.59
C PHE A 287 -17.55 1.71 -17.70
N LEU A 288 -18.04 1.51 -18.93
CA LEU A 288 -19.42 1.04 -19.17
C LEU A 288 -19.58 -0.48 -19.10
N ASP A 289 -18.50 -1.20 -19.40
CA ASP A 289 -18.58 -2.57 -19.89
C ASP A 289 -17.49 -3.47 -19.30
N GLU A 290 -17.08 -3.16 -18.07
CA GLU A 290 -16.18 -3.99 -17.28
C GLU A 290 -16.79 -5.40 -17.06
N PRO A 291 -16.09 -6.48 -17.44
CA PRO A 291 -16.55 -7.84 -17.20
C PRO A 291 -16.43 -8.19 -15.71
N ILE A 292 -17.50 -8.75 -15.13
CA ILE A 292 -17.64 -9.02 -13.69
C ILE A 292 -17.95 -10.51 -13.46
N PRO A 293 -17.26 -11.21 -12.54
CA PRO A 293 -17.46 -12.63 -12.27
C PRO A 293 -18.68 -12.89 -11.37
N ASN A 294 -19.89 -12.55 -11.84
CA ASN A 294 -21.14 -12.76 -11.10
C ASN A 294 -21.44 -14.23 -10.74
N LYS A 295 -20.71 -15.17 -11.36
CA LYS A 295 -20.80 -16.62 -11.13
C LYS A 295 -19.50 -17.22 -10.57
N GLY A 296 -18.59 -16.38 -10.08
CA GLY A 296 -17.27 -16.79 -9.59
C GLY A 296 -16.26 -17.17 -10.67
N PHE A 297 -16.57 -16.93 -11.96
CA PHE A 297 -15.67 -17.16 -13.08
C PHE A 297 -15.91 -16.17 -14.22
N LEU A 298 -14.92 -16.03 -15.09
CA LEU A 298 -15.01 -15.44 -16.43
C LEU A 298 -14.43 -16.43 -17.46
N THR A 299 -14.80 -16.24 -18.72
CA THR A 299 -14.32 -17.01 -19.86
C THR A 299 -13.51 -16.14 -20.83
N ALA A 300 -12.76 -16.76 -21.73
CA ALA A 300 -12.06 -16.03 -22.79
C ALA A 300 -13.03 -15.19 -23.65
N ALA A 301 -14.27 -15.65 -23.85
CA ALA A 301 -15.29 -14.93 -24.60
C ALA A 301 -15.74 -13.63 -23.89
N ASP A 302 -15.70 -13.59 -22.56
CA ASP A 302 -16.03 -12.37 -21.80
C ASP A 302 -14.97 -11.27 -21.98
N LEU A 303 -13.76 -11.63 -22.45
CA LEU A 303 -12.65 -10.72 -22.72
C LEU A 303 -12.38 -10.52 -24.23
N ASP A 304 -13.25 -11.03 -25.10
CA ASP A 304 -13.09 -10.94 -26.56
C ASP A 304 -13.50 -9.55 -27.09
N LYS A 305 -12.77 -8.54 -26.63
CA LYS A 305 -12.91 -7.15 -27.06
C LYS A 305 -11.53 -6.55 -27.31
N PRO A 306 -11.48 -5.49 -28.13
CA PRO A 306 -10.26 -4.73 -28.29
C PRO A 306 -9.67 -4.21 -26.96
N GLY A 307 -8.38 -4.47 -26.71
CA GLY A 307 -7.62 -3.91 -25.60
C GLY A 307 -7.84 -4.69 -24.34
N PHE A 308 -8.02 -3.95 -23.26
CA PHE A 308 -8.54 -4.49 -22.01
C PHE A 308 -10.08 -4.56 -22.01
N GLY A 309 -10.73 -4.31 -23.17
CA GLY A 309 -12.18 -4.41 -23.31
C GLY A 309 -12.98 -3.39 -22.49
N LEU A 310 -12.36 -2.27 -22.13
CA LEU A 310 -12.92 -1.22 -21.28
C LEU A 310 -13.20 0.05 -22.08
N THR A 311 -14.48 0.42 -22.14
CA THR A 311 -14.96 1.65 -22.77
C THR A 311 -15.19 2.71 -21.71
N LEU A 312 -14.45 3.83 -21.79
CA LEU A 312 -14.62 4.97 -20.88
C LEU A 312 -16.06 5.46 -20.94
N ASN A 313 -16.70 5.56 -19.77
CA ASN A 313 -18.05 6.07 -19.63
C ASN A 313 -18.11 7.56 -20.05
N PRO A 314 -18.93 7.95 -21.06
CA PRO A 314 -19.07 9.34 -21.44
C PRO A 314 -19.50 10.24 -20.28
N ALA A 315 -20.30 9.73 -19.34
CA ALA A 315 -20.71 10.46 -18.14
C ALA A 315 -19.55 10.65 -17.14
N ALA A 316 -18.55 9.76 -17.14
CA ALA A 316 -17.36 9.90 -16.30
C ALA A 316 -16.40 10.97 -16.82
N ARG A 317 -16.50 11.40 -18.09
CA ARG A 317 -15.63 12.46 -18.64
C ARG A 317 -15.74 13.78 -17.88
N SER A 318 -16.90 14.11 -17.30
CA SER A 318 -17.05 15.32 -16.48
C SER A 318 -16.29 15.23 -15.14
N LYS A 319 -15.88 14.03 -14.71
CA LYS A 319 -15.06 13.81 -13.51
C LYS A 319 -13.56 13.78 -13.83
N LEU A 320 -13.17 13.80 -15.11
CA LEU A 320 -11.76 13.78 -15.52
C LEU A 320 -11.17 15.19 -15.48
N ILE A 321 -10.44 15.50 -14.40
CA ILE A 321 -9.73 16.76 -14.23
C ILE A 321 -8.40 16.66 -14.98
N SER A 322 -8.20 17.46 -16.04
CA SER A 322 -6.92 17.48 -16.78
C SER A 322 -5.76 17.82 -15.85
N ALA A 323 -4.68 17.02 -15.95
CA ALA A 323 -3.42 17.25 -15.24
C ALA A 323 -2.74 18.59 -15.61
N ASP A 324 -3.12 19.20 -16.75
CA ASP A 324 -2.58 20.51 -17.17
C ASP A 324 -2.85 21.62 -16.14
N ARG A 325 -3.87 21.44 -15.30
CA ARG A 325 -4.20 22.38 -14.22
C ARG A 325 -3.07 22.55 -13.20
N TRP A 326 -2.20 21.54 -13.03
CA TRP A 326 -1.05 21.61 -12.13
C TRP A 326 0.19 22.24 -12.77
N LEU A 327 0.24 22.30 -14.09
CA LEU A 327 1.29 23.00 -14.83
C LEU A 327 0.99 24.50 -14.99
N ASN A 328 -0.28 24.89 -14.91
CA ASN A 328 -0.75 26.27 -14.91
C ASN A 328 -1.69 26.52 -13.72
N PRO A 329 -1.15 26.67 -12.49
CA PRO A 329 -1.99 27.01 -11.35
C PRO A 329 -2.68 28.34 -11.63
N ALA A 330 -4.01 28.39 -11.49
CA ALA A 330 -4.74 29.65 -11.52
C ALA A 330 -4.10 30.61 -10.50
N PRO A 331 -3.93 31.90 -10.81
CA PRO A 331 -3.29 32.84 -9.90
C PRO A 331 -4.02 32.81 -8.55
N VAL A 332 -3.27 32.47 -7.50
CA VAL A 332 -3.75 32.51 -6.11
C VAL A 332 -4.17 33.95 -5.84
N ALA A 333 -5.35 34.16 -5.25
CA ALA A 333 -5.75 35.48 -4.77
C ALA A 333 -4.59 36.08 -3.95
N ALA A 334 -4.24 37.33 -4.24
CA ALA A 334 -3.17 38.02 -3.52
C ALA A 334 -3.42 37.90 -2.01
N LEU A 335 -2.36 37.61 -1.24
CA LEU A 335 -2.43 37.57 0.22
C LEU A 335 -3.11 38.85 0.70
N THR A 336 -4.26 38.72 1.38
CA THR A 336 -4.90 39.83 2.05
C THR A 336 -3.89 40.39 3.07
N PRO A 337 -3.55 41.69 3.04
CA PRO A 337 -2.69 42.26 4.07
C PRO A 337 -3.28 41.95 5.44
N ALA A 338 -2.43 41.56 6.38
CA ALA A 338 -2.85 41.35 7.76
C ALA A 338 -3.61 42.59 8.25
N ALA A 339 -4.81 42.38 8.80
CA ALA A 339 -5.55 43.46 9.45
C ALA A 339 -4.65 44.06 10.55
N PRO A 340 -4.58 45.39 10.69
CA PRO A 340 -3.77 46.01 11.72
C PRO A 340 -4.21 45.48 13.10
N GLU A 341 -3.23 45.04 13.90
CA GLU A 341 -3.44 44.63 15.28
C GLU A 341 -4.17 45.75 16.03
N VAL A 342 -5.29 45.41 16.65
CA VAL A 342 -5.97 46.31 17.58
C VAL A 342 -5.09 46.41 18.82
N GLU A 343 -4.43 47.56 18.99
CA GLU A 343 -3.65 47.87 20.19
C GLU A 343 -4.51 47.68 21.45
N ALA A 344 -4.08 46.80 22.35
CA ALA A 344 -4.64 46.69 23.69
C ALA A 344 -4.37 47.99 24.47
N PRO A 345 -5.32 48.49 25.29
CA PRO A 345 -5.14 49.75 25.99
C PRO A 345 -3.98 49.69 27.00
N LYS A 346 -3.07 50.66 26.92
CA LYS A 346 -1.90 50.82 27.80
C LYS A 346 -2.34 50.99 29.26
N ALA A 347 -1.71 50.22 30.15
CA ALA A 347 -1.86 50.35 31.60
C ALA A 347 -1.31 51.72 32.08
N VAL A 348 -2.02 52.34 33.00
CA VAL A 348 -1.67 53.61 33.66
C VAL A 348 -0.58 53.35 34.70
N GLU A 349 0.56 54.05 34.59
CA GLU A 349 1.65 54.02 35.57
C GLU A 349 1.25 54.68 36.90
N ALA A 350 1.57 54.01 38.01
CA ALA A 350 1.50 54.59 39.36
C ALA A 350 2.82 55.31 39.70
N PRO A 351 2.82 56.39 40.51
CA PRO A 351 3.99 57.24 40.71
C PRO A 351 5.04 56.62 41.64
N LYS A 352 6.32 56.91 41.35
CA LYS A 352 7.49 56.58 42.19
C LYS A 352 7.64 57.57 43.34
N GLU A 353 8.04 57.09 44.50
CA GLU A 353 8.48 57.91 45.64
C GLU A 353 9.90 57.52 46.10
N GLU A 354 10.64 58.51 46.57
CA GLU A 354 12.11 58.64 46.67
C GLU A 354 12.81 57.85 47.81
N ALA A 355 14.13 57.78 47.72
CA ALA A 355 15.05 57.02 48.58
C ALA A 355 15.75 57.87 49.68
N ALA A 356 16.17 57.21 50.78
CA ALA A 356 17.45 57.36 51.53
C ALA A 356 17.30 56.97 53.04
N PRO A 357 18.38 56.75 53.84
CA PRO A 357 19.70 56.14 53.58
C PRO A 357 20.14 55.10 54.68
N ALA A 358 21.40 54.66 54.59
CA ALA A 358 22.07 53.53 55.27
C ALA A 358 22.39 53.65 56.79
N ALA A 359 22.61 52.50 57.46
CA ALA A 359 23.44 52.36 58.67
C ALA A 359 23.98 50.91 58.81
N ALA A 360 25.10 50.75 59.53
CA ALA A 360 26.10 49.71 59.36
C ALA A 360 26.38 48.86 60.64
N VAL A 361 27.05 47.71 60.41
CA VAL A 361 27.99 46.93 61.29
C VAL A 361 27.44 46.09 62.46
N ALA A 362 27.71 44.77 62.42
CA ALA A 362 28.47 44.01 63.45
C ALA A 362 28.73 42.53 63.05
N ALA A 363 30.00 42.10 63.15
CA ALA A 363 30.50 40.71 63.26
C ALA A 363 31.04 40.54 64.72
N PRO A 364 31.43 39.35 65.29
CA PRO A 364 32.11 38.17 64.70
C PRO A 364 31.52 36.81 65.22
N ALA A 365 32.03 35.57 65.04
CA ALA A 365 33.37 35.03 64.82
C ALA A 365 33.38 33.60 64.21
N GLU A 366 34.57 33.27 63.65
CA GLU A 366 35.26 32.01 63.25
C GLU A 366 34.83 30.65 63.87
N GLU A 367 35.09 29.45 63.31
CA GLU A 367 36.23 28.99 62.50
C GLU A 367 36.00 27.60 61.81
N ALA A 368 36.71 27.39 60.68
CA ALA A 368 37.26 26.13 60.12
C ALA A 368 36.31 25.00 59.61
N LYS A 369 36.50 24.33 58.44
CA LYS A 369 37.57 24.28 57.43
C LYS A 369 37.05 23.54 56.16
N THR A 370 37.48 24.04 54.99
CA THR A 370 37.89 23.32 53.74
C THR A 370 36.90 22.40 53.00
N ASN A 371 36.38 22.83 51.84
CA ASN A 371 37.00 22.62 50.51
C ASN A 371 36.02 22.97 49.36
N GLY A 372 36.49 23.78 48.39
CA GLY A 372 36.10 23.68 46.97
C GLY A 372 34.85 24.44 46.49
N VAL A 373 35.06 25.68 46.04
CA VAL A 373 34.16 26.56 45.26
C VAL A 373 33.82 25.92 43.89
N ASN A 374 32.54 25.74 43.51
CA ASN A 374 31.58 26.67 42.88
C ASN A 374 31.86 27.02 41.41
N GLY A 375 30.84 26.93 40.53
CA GLY A 375 30.80 27.73 39.29
C GLY A 375 30.27 27.04 38.03
N THR A 376 28.95 27.12 37.85
CA THR A 376 28.17 27.20 36.59
C THR A 376 28.91 27.58 35.30
N THR A 377 28.57 26.94 34.18
CA THR A 377 28.02 27.60 32.96
C THR A 377 27.68 26.59 31.85
N THR A 378 26.50 26.77 31.27
CA THR A 378 26.04 26.23 29.99
C THR A 378 26.80 26.88 28.84
N ASN A 379 27.34 26.09 27.90
CA ASN A 379 27.50 26.37 26.46
C ASN A 379 28.40 25.30 25.81
N GLY A 380 27.97 24.68 24.71
CA GLY A 380 28.87 23.75 23.99
C GLY A 380 28.33 22.88 22.86
N VAL A 381 27.19 23.19 22.22
CA VAL A 381 26.80 22.53 20.96
C VAL A 381 27.32 23.37 19.79
N ASN A 382 28.64 23.33 19.55
CA ASN A 382 29.25 23.87 18.32
C ASN A 382 30.59 23.17 17.96
N GLY A 383 31.02 22.15 18.72
CA GLY A 383 32.26 21.40 18.43
C GLY A 383 32.09 20.17 17.53
N VAL A 384 30.87 19.67 17.33
CA VAL A 384 30.65 18.37 16.65
C VAL A 384 30.35 18.54 15.14
N VAL A 385 30.00 19.75 14.69
CA VAL A 385 29.66 20.01 13.27
C VAL A 385 30.89 20.30 12.40
N HIS A 386 32.01 20.73 13.01
CA HIS A 386 33.25 20.99 12.28
C HIS A 386 34.03 19.72 11.91
N ASP A 387 33.95 18.66 12.71
CA ASP A 387 34.70 17.40 12.48
C ASP A 387 34.11 16.51 11.38
N ILE A 388 32.82 16.66 11.06
CA ILE A 388 32.17 15.88 9.98
C ILE A 388 32.43 16.54 8.62
N THR A 389 32.54 17.87 8.57
CA THR A 389 32.74 18.62 7.32
C THR A 389 34.15 18.43 6.74
N ALA A 390 35.17 18.24 7.58
CA ALA A 390 36.54 18.02 7.13
C ALA A 390 36.76 16.61 6.51
N LYS A 391 36.04 15.59 7.01
CA LYS A 391 36.18 14.19 6.55
C LYS A 391 35.51 13.90 5.20
N VAL A 392 34.60 14.77 4.74
CA VAL A 392 33.94 14.62 3.44
C VAL A 392 34.77 15.24 2.29
N GLN A 393 35.66 16.19 2.58
CA GLN A 393 36.57 16.77 1.58
C GLN A 393 37.78 15.88 1.25
N GLU A 394 38.22 15.02 2.17
CA GLU A 394 39.33 14.08 1.95
C GLU A 394 38.95 12.90 1.03
N LEU A 395 37.65 12.57 0.91
CA LEU A 395 37.15 11.49 0.06
C LEU A 395 36.84 11.91 -1.39
N THR A 396 36.96 13.20 -1.72
CA THR A 396 36.60 13.74 -3.05
C THR A 396 37.80 14.24 -3.88
N THR A 397 39.04 14.03 -3.41
CA THR A 397 40.27 14.48 -4.12
C THR A 397 41.35 13.40 -4.27
N GLY A 398 40.96 12.14 -4.47
CA GLY A 398 41.88 11.04 -4.81
C GLY A 398 42.41 11.15 -6.25
N SER A 399 43.68 11.49 -6.39
CA SER A 399 44.46 11.55 -7.63
C SER A 399 44.51 10.20 -8.37
N ALA A 400 44.20 10.20 -9.67
CA ALA A 400 44.46 9.07 -10.57
C ALA A 400 45.97 8.96 -10.86
N GLU A 401 46.56 7.79 -10.59
CA GLU A 401 47.87 7.40 -11.15
C GLU A 401 47.67 6.53 -12.41
N PRO A 402 48.56 6.62 -13.41
CA PRO A 402 48.37 6.00 -14.71
C PRO A 402 48.72 4.52 -14.72
N VAL A 403 47.88 3.71 -15.36
CA VAL A 403 48.16 2.30 -15.66
C VAL A 403 49.19 2.23 -16.78
N ALA A 404 50.35 1.63 -16.50
CA ALA A 404 51.36 1.31 -17.48
C ALA A 404 50.87 0.20 -18.43
N THR A 405 51.08 0.42 -19.73
CA THR A 405 50.87 -0.58 -20.77
C THR A 405 52.09 -1.49 -20.89
N ASN A 406 51.86 -2.79 -20.93
CA ASN A 406 52.72 -3.81 -21.53
C ASN A 406 51.84 -4.84 -22.23
#